data_AF-A0AAV6MZS4-F1
#
_entry.id   AF-A0AAV6MZS4-F1
#
_cell.length_a   1.000
_cell.length_b   1.000
_cell.length_c   1.000
_cell.angle_alpha   90.00
_cell.angle_beta   90.00
_cell.angle_gamma   90.00
#
_symmetry.space_group_name_H-M   'P 1'
#
loop_
_entity.id
_entity.type
_entity.pdbx_description
1 polymer ?
#
loop_
_entity_poly.entity_id
_entity_poly.type
_entity_poly.pdbx_seq_one_letter_code
_entity_poly.pdbx_strand_id
1 'polypeptide(L)'
;MVTSHPSLSFTVRLHIFGNFCVNYYVDNPFSTNVSLQYFRDATVAVAGTGFDTITMSLDNPFQATLISENSSPLGPVPKSKLCLPLFAFIPAVQDASVIRARHFNVKAECFNYILYHIPVFPDTPVYITTMFSRVTFSTASQEFMLTAEAGQCSTVGYGLEHTQFRVLFKPRIFRDTSDISNYVRFLVVYLQ
;
A
#
# COMPACT_ATOMS: atom_id res chain seq x y z
N MET A 1 -2.45 -7.91 -5.28
CA MET A 1 -3.46 -7.97 -4.21
C MET A 1 -4.21 -6.64 -4.14
N VAL A 2 -5.53 -6.67 -3.96
CA VAL A 2 -6.38 -5.47 -3.84
C VAL A 2 -7.30 -5.66 -2.62
N THR A 3 -7.48 -4.62 -1.81
CA THR A 3 -8.43 -4.61 -0.69
C THR A 3 -9.06 -3.22 -0.57
N SER A 4 -10.29 -3.13 -0.06
CA SER A 4 -11.00 -1.87 0.13
C SER A 4 -11.55 -1.75 1.55
N HIS A 5 -11.71 -0.52 2.04
CA HIS A 5 -12.47 -0.29 3.26
C HIS A 5 -13.93 -0.76 3.07
N PRO A 6 -14.62 -1.30 4.09
CA PRO A 6 -16.00 -1.76 3.94
C PRO A 6 -16.98 -0.69 3.44
N SER A 7 -16.73 0.58 3.80
CA SER A 7 -17.50 1.73 3.31
C SER A 7 -17.03 2.26 1.94
N LEU A 8 -16.14 1.53 1.25
CA LEU A 8 -15.50 1.91 -0.01
C LEU A 8 -14.79 3.28 0.01
N SER A 9 -14.46 3.80 1.19
CA SER A 9 -13.83 5.13 1.33
C SER A 9 -12.39 5.17 0.81
N PHE A 10 -11.72 4.02 0.72
CA PHE A 10 -10.40 3.90 0.09
C PHE A 10 -10.16 2.47 -0.38
N THR A 11 -9.24 2.34 -1.35
CA THR A 11 -8.75 1.07 -1.90
C THR A 11 -7.22 1.05 -1.80
N VAL A 12 -6.67 -0.11 -1.42
CA VAL A 12 -5.24 -0.35 -1.36
C VAL A 12 -4.86 -1.43 -2.35
N ARG A 13 -3.78 -1.22 -3.09
CA ARG A 13 -3.26 -2.15 -4.09
C ARG A 13 -1.78 -2.42 -3.88
N LEU A 14 -1.42 -3.69 -3.89
CA LEU A 14 -0.05 -4.17 -3.89
C LEU A 14 0.20 -4.94 -5.18
N HIS A 15 1.16 -4.47 -5.97
CA HIS A 15 1.63 -5.14 -7.18
C HIS A 15 3.06 -5.65 -6.92
N ILE A 16 3.24 -6.97 -6.95
CA ILE A 16 4.56 -7.61 -6.88
C ILE A 16 4.85 -8.15 -8.27
N PHE A 17 5.95 -7.71 -8.87
CA PHE A 17 6.39 -8.16 -10.18
C PHE A 17 7.19 -9.46 -10.07
N GLY A 18 7.15 -10.31 -11.08
CA GLY A 18 7.85 -11.60 -11.05
C GLY A 18 9.36 -11.49 -10.82
N ASN A 19 9.98 -10.40 -11.28
CA ASN A 19 11.40 -10.10 -11.06
C ASN A 19 11.75 -9.71 -9.60
N PHE A 20 10.76 -9.51 -8.74
CA PHE A 20 10.98 -9.38 -7.31
C PHE A 20 11.27 -10.75 -6.64
N CYS A 21 10.78 -11.84 -7.23
CA CYS A 21 10.94 -13.18 -6.69
C CYS A 21 12.22 -13.84 -7.24
N VAL A 22 12.88 -14.64 -6.41
CA VAL A 22 13.99 -15.51 -6.86
C VAL A 22 13.50 -16.50 -7.91
N ASN A 23 12.33 -17.09 -7.68
CA ASN A 23 11.62 -17.96 -8.61
C ASN A 23 10.17 -17.49 -8.74
N TYR A 24 9.69 -17.32 -9.96
CA TYR A 24 8.31 -16.97 -10.27
C TYR A 24 7.81 -17.81 -11.43
N TYR A 25 6.70 -18.50 -11.22
CA TYR A 25 6.07 -19.33 -12.24
C TYR A 25 4.56 -19.30 -12.07
N VAL A 26 3.84 -19.15 -13.17
CA VAL A 26 2.38 -19.20 -13.24
C VAL A 26 2.02 -19.95 -14.50
N ASP A 27 1.44 -21.15 -14.33
CA ASP A 27 0.96 -21.97 -15.44
C ASP A 27 -0.43 -21.50 -15.90
N ASN A 28 -1.40 -21.54 -14.98
CA ASN A 28 -2.78 -21.16 -15.23
C ASN A 28 -3.16 -19.99 -14.31
N PRO A 29 -3.20 -18.74 -14.82
CA PRO A 29 -3.50 -17.59 -14.00
C PRO A 29 -4.96 -17.63 -13.53
N PHE A 30 -5.17 -17.52 -12.23
CA PHE A 30 -6.50 -17.35 -11.65
C PHE A 30 -6.50 -16.25 -10.58
N SER A 31 -7.70 -15.75 -10.28
CA SER A 31 -7.92 -14.78 -9.22
C SER A 31 -8.72 -15.42 -8.10
N THR A 32 -8.43 -15.02 -6.87
CA THR A 32 -9.03 -15.58 -5.66
C THR A 32 -9.00 -14.55 -4.54
N ASN A 33 -9.80 -14.78 -3.51
CA ASN A 33 -9.85 -13.92 -2.33
C ASN A 33 -9.20 -14.63 -1.15
N VAL A 34 -8.54 -13.86 -0.28
CA VAL A 34 -8.04 -14.33 1.01
C VAL A 34 -8.47 -13.35 2.08
N SER A 35 -8.85 -13.85 3.26
CA SER A 35 -9.07 -12.97 4.41
C SER A 35 -7.77 -12.25 4.75
N LEU A 36 -7.79 -10.92 4.81
CA LEU A 36 -6.61 -10.13 5.18
C LEU A 36 -6.09 -10.51 6.57
N GLN A 37 -6.99 -10.89 7.48
CA GLN A 37 -6.61 -11.38 8.81
C GLN A 37 -5.81 -12.68 8.72
N TYR A 38 -6.30 -13.68 7.98
CA TYR A 38 -5.59 -14.95 7.81
C TYR A 38 -4.26 -14.76 7.09
N PHE A 39 -4.22 -13.89 6.08
CA PHE A 39 -2.99 -13.55 5.37
C PHE A 39 -1.96 -12.90 6.29
N ARG A 40 -2.37 -11.92 7.10
CA ARG A 40 -1.52 -11.27 8.09
C ARG A 40 -1.00 -12.27 9.12
N ASP A 41 -1.89 -13.05 9.72
CA ASP A 41 -1.53 -13.96 10.81
C ASP A 41 -0.57 -15.05 10.30
N ALA A 42 -0.77 -15.57 9.08
CA ALA A 42 0.17 -16.49 8.45
C ALA A 42 1.53 -15.85 8.15
N THR A 43 1.54 -14.61 7.64
CA THR A 43 2.79 -13.89 7.34
C THR A 43 3.59 -13.62 8.61
N VAL A 44 2.93 -13.19 9.69
CA VAL A 44 3.56 -12.97 11.00
C VAL A 44 4.07 -14.28 11.59
N ALA A 45 3.28 -15.35 11.53
CA ALA A 45 3.69 -16.66 12.01
C ALA A 45 4.93 -17.17 11.27
N VAL A 46 4.98 -17.01 9.94
CA VAL A 46 6.15 -17.37 9.13
C VAL A 46 7.34 -16.47 9.46
N ALA A 47 7.17 -15.15 9.55
CA ALA A 47 8.22 -14.20 9.94
C ALA A 47 8.88 -14.58 11.27
N GLY A 48 8.10 -15.05 12.24
CA GLY A 48 8.60 -15.52 13.53
C GLY A 48 9.47 -16.78 13.48
N THR A 49 9.53 -17.50 12.36
CA THR A 49 10.32 -18.75 12.25
C THR A 49 11.81 -18.53 12.00
N GLY A 50 12.22 -17.31 11.63
CA GLY A 50 13.60 -16.99 11.24
C GLY A 50 14.07 -17.82 10.05
N PHE A 51 13.54 -17.52 8.86
CA PHE A 51 13.76 -18.26 7.62
C PHE A 51 14.68 -17.52 6.65
N ASP A 52 15.26 -18.24 5.70
CA ASP A 52 16.04 -17.64 4.60
C ASP A 52 15.15 -17.38 3.38
N THR A 53 14.23 -18.30 3.08
CA THR A 53 13.31 -18.19 1.95
C THR A 53 11.86 -18.46 2.36
N ILE A 54 10.94 -17.80 1.65
CA ILE A 54 9.51 -18.03 1.74
C ILE A 54 8.96 -18.33 0.35
N THR A 55 8.21 -19.42 0.25
CA THR A 55 7.55 -19.85 -0.97
C THR A 55 6.04 -19.78 -0.74
N MET A 56 5.33 -19.12 -1.64
CA MET A 56 3.87 -19.14 -1.68
C MET A 56 3.41 -19.92 -2.91
N SER A 57 2.68 -21.00 -2.69
CA SER A 57 2.08 -21.81 -3.76
C SER A 57 0.56 -21.68 -3.77
N LEU A 58 -0.01 -21.66 -4.97
CA LEU A 58 -1.44 -21.59 -5.23
C LEU A 58 -1.87 -22.76 -6.14
N ASP A 59 -1.45 -23.97 -5.81
CA ASP A 59 -1.79 -25.19 -6.58
C ASP A 59 -3.28 -25.58 -6.47
N ASN A 60 -4.01 -24.97 -5.53
CA ASN A 60 -5.41 -25.25 -5.26
C ASN A 60 -6.22 -23.93 -5.24
N PRO A 61 -7.35 -23.81 -5.96
CA PRO A 61 -8.15 -22.59 -5.99
C PRO A 61 -8.78 -22.21 -4.64
N PHE A 62 -8.86 -23.16 -3.70
CA PHE A 62 -9.43 -23.01 -2.36
C PHE A 62 -8.36 -22.93 -1.25
N GLN A 63 -7.08 -23.08 -1.60
CA GLN A 63 -6.02 -23.06 -0.60
C GLN A 63 -4.69 -22.54 -1.15
N ALA A 64 -4.11 -21.55 -0.45
CA ALA A 64 -2.72 -21.16 -0.65
C ALA A 64 -1.84 -21.83 0.40
N THR A 65 -0.63 -22.19 0.02
CA THR A 65 0.38 -22.73 0.95
C THR A 65 1.52 -21.74 1.07
N LEU A 66 1.88 -21.36 2.30
CA LEU A 66 3.15 -20.69 2.58
C LEU A 66 4.11 -21.69 3.22
N ILE A 67 5.30 -21.78 2.67
CA ILE A 67 6.39 -22.63 3.14
C ILE A 67 7.56 -21.71 3.50
N SER A 68 8.06 -21.81 4.73
CA SER A 68 9.30 -21.15 5.13
C SER A 68 10.41 -22.17 5.19
N GLU A 69 11.58 -21.81 4.67
CA GLU A 69 12.70 -22.73 4.51
C GLU A 69 14.01 -22.06 4.92
N ASN A 70 14.94 -22.89 5.40
CA ASN A 70 16.33 -22.49 5.58
C ASN A 70 17.18 -23.09 4.46
N SER A 71 18.17 -22.33 4.03
CA SER A 71 19.19 -22.79 3.11
C SER A 71 20.10 -23.79 3.82
N SER A 72 20.35 -24.92 3.17
CA SER A 72 21.30 -25.93 3.64
C SER A 72 22.10 -26.47 2.44
N PRO A 73 23.34 -26.95 2.66
CA PRO A 73 24.17 -27.53 1.59
C PRO A 73 23.50 -28.70 0.85
N LEU A 74 22.54 -29.39 1.50
CA LEU A 74 21.81 -30.51 0.92
C LEU A 74 20.48 -30.10 0.25
N GLY A 75 20.16 -28.81 0.24
CA GLY A 75 18.92 -28.26 -0.28
C GLY A 75 18.08 -27.52 0.77
N PRO A 76 16.97 -26.87 0.38
CA PRO A 76 16.09 -26.16 1.30
C PRO A 76 15.49 -27.11 2.35
N VAL A 77 15.50 -26.69 3.61
CA VAL A 77 14.90 -27.45 4.73
C VAL A 77 13.66 -26.71 5.23
N PRO A 78 12.45 -27.29 5.11
CA PRO A 78 11.22 -26.66 5.59
C PRO A 78 11.24 -26.44 7.11
N LYS A 79 10.97 -25.20 7.52
CA LYS A 79 10.72 -24.82 8.92
C LYS A 79 9.24 -24.79 9.25
N SER A 80 8.42 -24.26 8.36
CA SER A 80 6.97 -24.22 8.56
C SER A 80 6.23 -24.37 7.25
N LYS A 81 5.01 -24.90 7.35
CA LYS A 81 4.07 -25.01 6.25
C LYS A 81 2.70 -24.59 6.77
N LEU A 82 2.19 -23.48 6.27
CA LEU A 82 0.88 -22.94 6.62
C LEU A 82 -0.04 -23.00 5.40
N CYS A 83 -1.28 -23.41 5.64
CA CYS A 83 -2.32 -23.44 4.62
C CYS A 83 -3.35 -22.34 4.91
N LEU A 84 -3.63 -21.50 3.92
CA LEU A 84 -4.60 -20.43 4.02
C LEU A 84 -5.83 -20.78 3.19
N PRO A 85 -7.03 -20.66 3.76
CA PRO A 85 -8.24 -20.82 2.98
C PRO A 85 -8.36 -19.67 1.99
N LEU A 86 -8.62 -20.03 0.74
CA LEU A 86 -8.98 -19.11 -0.32
C LEU A 86 -10.48 -19.18 -0.55
N PHE A 87 -11.05 -18.04 -0.91
CA PHE A 87 -12.48 -17.85 -1.12
C PHE A 87 -12.74 -17.52 -2.58
N ALA A 88 -13.95 -17.84 -3.04
CA ALA A 88 -14.39 -17.51 -4.38
C ALA A 88 -14.10 -16.04 -4.70
N PHE A 89 -13.60 -15.81 -5.91
CA PHE A 89 -13.30 -14.47 -6.38
C PHE A 89 -14.60 -13.67 -6.50
N ILE A 90 -14.60 -12.53 -5.83
CA ILE A 90 -15.64 -11.50 -5.96
C ILE A 90 -14.95 -10.34 -6.66
N PRO A 91 -15.40 -9.95 -7.87
CA PRO A 91 -14.84 -8.81 -8.56
C PRO A 91 -14.89 -7.58 -7.65
N ALA A 92 -13.71 -7.05 -7.31
CA ALA A 92 -13.64 -5.75 -6.67
C ALA A 92 -14.20 -4.69 -7.62
N VAL A 93 -14.80 -3.64 -7.06
CA VAL A 93 -15.28 -2.47 -7.80
C VAL A 93 -14.18 -2.01 -8.76
N GLN A 94 -14.49 -1.91 -10.05
CA GLN A 94 -13.56 -1.39 -11.04
C GLN A 94 -13.12 0.00 -10.58
N ASP A 95 -11.80 0.21 -10.55
CA ASP A 95 -11.25 1.53 -10.24
C ASP A 95 -11.84 2.55 -11.21
N ALA A 96 -12.29 3.69 -10.69
CA ALA A 96 -12.36 4.87 -11.51
C ALA A 96 -10.98 5.08 -12.15
N SER A 97 -10.94 5.21 -13.48
CA SER A 97 -9.70 5.41 -14.22
C SER A 97 -8.89 6.55 -13.59
N VAL A 98 -7.68 6.26 -13.14
CA VAL A 98 -6.80 7.25 -12.54
C VAL A 98 -6.54 8.35 -13.57
N ILE A 99 -6.98 9.57 -13.29
CA ILE A 99 -6.64 10.75 -14.09
C ILE A 99 -5.16 11.06 -13.83
N ARG A 100 -4.27 10.47 -14.61
CA ARG A 100 -2.81 10.68 -14.50
C ARG A 100 -2.36 12.09 -14.89
N ALA A 101 -3.25 12.88 -15.48
CA ALA A 101 -2.95 14.20 -16.02
C ALA A 101 -2.52 15.22 -14.95
N ARG A 102 -2.96 15.06 -13.70
CA ARG A 102 -2.58 15.94 -12.58
C ARG A 102 -2.26 15.13 -11.34
N HIS A 103 -1.02 15.20 -10.86
CA HIS A 103 -0.59 14.48 -9.66
C HIS A 103 0.60 15.17 -8.98
N PHE A 104 0.80 14.89 -7.69
CA PHE A 104 1.98 15.31 -6.95
C PHE A 104 2.61 14.12 -6.24
N ASN A 105 3.92 14.18 -6.04
CA ASN A 105 4.67 13.22 -5.25
C ASN A 105 5.33 13.94 -4.08
N VAL A 106 5.37 13.29 -2.92
CA VAL A 106 5.99 13.80 -1.70
C VAL A 106 6.93 12.73 -1.16
N LYS A 107 8.08 13.15 -0.63
CA LYS A 107 9.00 12.26 0.08
C LYS A 107 8.31 11.55 1.24
N ALA A 108 8.59 10.26 1.39
CA ALA A 108 7.96 9.45 2.44
C ALA A 108 8.23 10.02 3.84
N GLU A 109 9.44 10.48 4.12
CA GLU A 109 9.79 11.09 5.41
C GLU A 109 9.00 12.36 5.71
N CYS A 110 8.79 13.22 4.71
CA CYS A 110 7.99 14.44 4.84
C CYS A 110 6.52 14.11 5.10
N PHE A 111 5.99 13.12 4.38
CA PHE A 111 4.60 12.71 4.57
C PHE A 111 4.38 12.05 5.95
N ASN A 112 5.30 11.20 6.40
CA ASN A 112 5.25 10.60 7.74
C ASN A 112 5.32 11.66 8.84
N TYR A 113 6.16 12.69 8.66
CA TYR A 113 6.21 13.82 9.57
C TYR A 113 4.85 14.54 9.66
N ILE A 114 4.21 14.80 8.51
CA ILE A 114 2.88 15.40 8.46
C ILE A 114 1.85 14.51 9.17
N LEU A 115 1.81 13.21 8.88
CA LEU A 115 0.89 12.27 9.54
C LEU A 115 1.07 12.19 11.06
N TYR A 116 2.29 12.36 11.55
CA TYR A 116 2.57 12.36 12.98
C TYR A 116 2.00 13.60 13.69
N HIS A 117 2.02 14.76 13.01
CA HIS A 117 1.63 16.03 13.62
C HIS A 117 0.17 16.41 13.34
N ILE A 118 -0.40 15.98 12.21
CA ILE A 118 -1.82 16.17 11.94
C ILE A 118 -2.63 15.34 12.95
N PRO A 119 -3.54 15.97 13.70
CA PRO A 119 -4.36 15.24 14.66
C PRO A 119 -5.17 14.15 13.94
N VAL A 120 -4.99 12.90 14.37
CA VAL A 120 -5.81 11.76 13.94
C VAL A 120 -7.15 11.82 14.67
N PHE A 121 -7.96 12.82 14.37
CA PHE A 121 -9.37 12.76 14.72
C PHE A 121 -10.12 12.18 13.53
N PRO A 122 -11.03 11.22 13.76
CA PRO A 122 -11.73 10.48 12.69
C PRO A 122 -12.47 11.39 11.69
N ASP A 123 -12.74 12.64 12.07
CA ASP A 123 -13.54 13.59 11.29
C ASP A 123 -12.82 14.91 10.96
N THR A 124 -11.52 15.07 11.28
CA THR A 124 -10.81 16.31 10.91
C THR A 124 -10.33 16.21 9.47
N PRO A 125 -10.88 17.00 8.53
CA PRO A 125 -10.40 17.00 7.16
C PRO A 125 -9.02 17.66 7.08
N VAL A 126 -8.18 17.10 6.23
CA VAL A 126 -6.95 17.76 5.77
C VAL A 126 -7.21 18.31 4.38
N TYR A 127 -6.94 19.60 4.23
CA TYR A 127 -6.96 20.26 2.94
C TYR A 127 -5.59 20.15 2.31
N ILE A 128 -5.53 19.70 1.06
CA ILE A 128 -4.31 19.63 0.29
C ILE A 128 -4.40 20.67 -0.82
N THR A 129 -3.53 21.67 -0.79
CA THR A 129 -3.43 22.70 -1.84
C THR A 129 -2.18 22.45 -2.66
N THR A 130 -2.32 22.33 -3.99
CA THR A 130 -1.21 22.06 -4.91
C THR A 130 -1.03 23.21 -5.91
N MET A 131 0.24 23.57 -6.15
CA MET A 131 0.72 24.50 -7.19
C MET A 131 1.92 23.88 -7.93
N PHE A 132 2.44 24.56 -8.95
CA PHE A 132 3.55 24.08 -9.80
C PHE A 132 4.86 23.66 -9.08
N SER A 133 5.14 24.14 -7.86
CA SER A 133 6.34 23.77 -7.08
C SER A 133 6.07 23.56 -5.60
N ARG A 134 4.80 23.57 -5.18
CA ARG A 134 4.42 23.55 -3.77
C ARG A 134 3.23 22.63 -3.53
N VAL A 135 3.29 21.89 -2.43
CA VAL A 135 2.16 21.14 -1.86
C VAL A 135 1.98 21.57 -0.41
N THR A 136 0.78 21.99 -0.05
CA THR A 136 0.42 22.38 1.31
C THR A 136 -0.59 21.39 1.88
N PHE A 137 -0.36 20.93 3.10
CA PHE A 137 -1.32 20.17 3.90
C PHE A 137 -1.79 21.06 5.06
N SER A 138 -3.08 21.33 5.16
CA SER A 138 -3.62 22.17 6.23
C SER A 138 -4.81 21.55 6.93
N THR A 139 -4.93 21.83 8.22
CA THR A 139 -6.09 21.55 9.07
C THR A 139 -6.63 22.88 9.60
N ALA A 140 -7.63 22.84 10.48
CA ALA A 140 -8.11 24.03 11.17
C ALA A 140 -7.04 24.66 12.09
N SER A 141 -6.01 23.92 12.50
CA SER A 141 -5.03 24.36 13.50
C SER A 141 -3.58 24.37 13.04
N GLN A 142 -3.25 23.71 11.92
CA GLN A 142 -1.86 23.52 11.47
C GLN A 142 -1.76 23.57 9.96
N GLU A 143 -0.58 23.98 9.46
CA GLU A 143 -0.23 23.96 8.04
C GLU A 143 1.20 23.42 7.87
N PHE A 144 1.38 22.53 6.90
CA PHE A 144 2.66 21.98 6.48
C PHE A 144 2.86 22.26 5.00
N MET A 145 3.93 22.98 4.67
CA MET A 145 4.29 23.32 3.31
C MET A 145 5.51 22.52 2.86
N LEU A 146 5.38 21.87 1.72
CA LEU A 146 6.46 21.17 1.03
C LEU A 146 6.77 21.87 -0.29
N THR A 147 8.05 21.98 -0.61
CA THR A 147 8.50 22.66 -1.82
C THR A 147 9.41 21.79 -2.68
N ALA A 148 9.39 22.04 -3.99
CA ALA A 148 10.24 21.34 -4.95
C ALA A 148 11.71 21.76 -4.80
N GLU A 149 11.97 23.02 -4.43
CA GLU A 149 13.30 23.58 -4.22
C GLU A 149 14.02 22.92 -3.03
N ALA A 150 13.28 22.55 -1.99
CA ALA A 150 13.79 21.76 -0.88
C ALA A 150 13.88 20.25 -1.19
N GLY A 151 13.52 19.85 -2.41
CA GLY A 151 13.46 18.46 -2.85
C GLY A 151 12.44 17.63 -2.06
N GLN A 152 11.39 18.25 -1.51
CA GLN A 152 10.40 17.58 -0.66
C GLN A 152 9.19 17.06 -1.44
N CYS A 153 8.87 17.72 -2.56
CA CYS A 153 7.77 17.33 -3.42
C CYS A 153 8.07 17.55 -4.91
N SER A 154 7.25 16.98 -5.77
CA SER A 154 7.17 17.30 -7.21
C SER A 154 5.71 17.32 -7.64
N THR A 155 5.37 18.16 -8.60
CA THR A 155 4.00 18.31 -9.09
C THR A 155 3.98 18.26 -10.60
N VAL A 156 3.04 17.52 -11.18
CA VAL A 156 2.90 17.33 -12.63
C VAL A 156 1.49 17.70 -13.04
N GLY A 157 1.36 18.52 -14.08
CA GLY A 157 0.08 18.96 -14.64
C GLY A 157 -0.64 20.05 -13.85
N TYR A 158 -0.03 20.56 -12.77
CA TYR A 158 -0.49 21.73 -12.04
C TYR A 158 0.21 22.99 -12.56
N GLY A 159 -0.58 24.03 -12.87
CA GLY A 159 -0.08 25.34 -13.27
C GLY A 159 0.14 26.28 -12.08
N LEU A 160 0.01 27.58 -12.35
CA LEU A 160 0.02 28.63 -11.31
C LEU A 160 -1.30 28.68 -10.52
N GLU A 161 -2.33 28.02 -11.01
CA GLU A 161 -3.63 27.94 -10.36
C GLU A 161 -3.57 27.06 -9.12
N HIS A 162 -4.25 27.51 -8.06
CA HIS A 162 -4.34 26.77 -6.81
C HIS A 162 -5.40 25.68 -6.97
N THR A 163 -5.01 24.42 -6.89
CA THR A 163 -5.98 23.33 -6.79
C THR A 163 -6.04 22.84 -5.35
N GLN A 164 -7.22 22.94 -4.72
CA GLN A 164 -7.44 22.48 -3.36
C GLN A 164 -8.30 21.22 -3.35
N PHE A 165 -7.92 20.27 -2.50
CA PHE A 165 -8.61 19.01 -2.30
C PHE A 165 -8.90 18.82 -0.81
N ARG A 166 -10.06 18.24 -0.50
CA ARG A 166 -10.39 17.82 0.87
C ARG A 166 -10.15 16.32 0.99
N VAL A 167 -9.26 15.93 1.89
CA VAL A 167 -8.92 14.53 2.14
C VAL A 167 -9.21 14.19 3.59
N LEU A 168 -9.87 13.05 3.81
CA LEU A 168 -10.02 12.48 5.14
C LEU A 168 -8.98 11.37 5.28
N PHE A 169 -7.94 11.60 6.08
CA PHE A 169 -7.01 10.52 6.42
C PHE A 169 -7.69 9.62 7.46
N LYS A 170 -7.85 8.35 7.14
CA LYS A 170 -8.21 7.30 8.11
C LYS A 170 -6.97 6.46 8.40
N PRO A 171 -6.05 6.91 9.27
CA PRO A 171 -4.82 6.18 9.53
C PRO A 171 -5.12 5.00 10.45
N ARG A 172 -5.51 3.86 9.87
CA ARG A 172 -5.41 2.55 10.52
C ARG A 172 -5.23 1.45 9.49
N ILE A 173 -4.12 1.45 8.75
CA ILE A 173 -3.67 0.21 8.09
C ILE A 173 -2.16 -0.06 8.22
N PHE A 174 -1.29 0.94 8.43
CA PHE A 174 0.16 0.67 8.43
C PHE A 174 0.86 1.31 9.62
N ARG A 175 0.63 0.75 10.82
CA ARG A 175 1.55 0.91 11.96
C ARG A 175 2.26 -0.42 12.19
N ASP A 176 3.06 -0.81 11.21
CA ASP A 176 4.30 -1.56 11.43
C ASP A 176 4.98 -1.75 10.08
N THR A 177 6.16 -1.14 9.93
CA THR A 177 7.35 -1.66 9.25
C THR A 177 8.35 -0.52 9.08
N SER A 178 9.45 -0.63 9.82
CA SER A 178 10.75 -0.11 9.38
C SER A 178 11.07 -0.66 8.00
N ASP A 179 11.57 0.21 7.11
CA ASP A 179 12.01 -0.05 5.74
C ASP A 179 10.95 -0.39 4.68
N ILE A 180 10.33 0.66 4.10
CA ILE A 180 9.86 0.63 2.70
C ILE A 180 10.21 1.97 2.03
N SER A 181 10.77 1.86 0.83
CA SER A 181 11.35 2.90 -0.05
C SER A 181 10.65 4.27 -0.15
N ASN A 182 11.48 5.29 -0.38
CA ASN A 182 11.37 6.74 -0.15
C ASN A 182 10.22 7.59 -0.75
N TYR A 183 9.13 7.04 -1.27
CA TYR A 183 8.00 7.89 -1.72
C TYR A 183 6.65 7.23 -1.50
N VAL A 184 5.77 7.91 -0.76
CA VAL A 184 4.36 7.53 -0.66
C VAL A 184 3.59 8.25 -1.77
N ARG A 185 3.03 7.50 -2.71
CA ARG A 185 2.14 8.05 -3.74
C ARG A 185 0.71 8.14 -3.18
N PHE A 186 0.18 9.35 -3.06
CA PHE A 186 -1.24 9.56 -2.79
C PHE A 186 -2.02 9.48 -4.09
N LEU A 187 -2.98 8.56 -4.13
CA LEU A 187 -4.03 8.56 -5.13
C LEU A 187 -5.24 9.26 -4.52
N VAL A 188 -5.45 10.53 -4.87
CA VAL A 188 -6.68 11.25 -4.52
C VAL A 188 -7.75 10.78 -5.50
N VAL A 189 -8.73 10.02 -5.01
CA VAL A 189 -9.89 9.58 -5.80
C VAL A 189 -10.96 10.67 -5.74
N TYR A 190 -11.41 11.09 -6.92
CA TYR A 190 -12.49 12.07 -7.08
C TYR A 190 -13.81 11.45 -6.58
N LEU A 191 -14.48 12.11 -5.64
CA LEU A 191 -15.92 11.97 -5.47
C LEU A 191 -16.51 13.26 -6.05
N GLN A 192 -17.12 13.14 -7.23
CA GLN A 192 -18.01 14.18 -7.77
C GLN A 192 -19.32 14.18 -7.00
#